data_AF-A0A1V9XZQ6-F1
#
_entry.id   AF-A0A1V9XZQ6-F1
#
_cell.length_a   1.000
_cell.length_b   1.000
_cell.length_c   1.000
_cell.angle_alpha   90.00
_cell.angle_beta   90.00
_cell.angle_gamma   90.00
#
_symmetry.space_group_name_H-M   'P 1'
#
loop_
_entity.id
_entity.type
_entity.pdbx_description
1 polymer ?
#
loop_
_entity_poly.entity_id
_entity_poly.type
_entity_poly.pdbx_seq_one_letter_code
_entity_poly.pdbx_strand_id
1 'polypeptide(L)'
;MAYHRIRLIDFGIPSGRQDPQGVCTFIYNSSEVSNGTFTTPNYPGVYPRDTECHYLFYGKDKEKIHIQFAYFDVEGVPPCTSDTASDYVEFSNFKTVDRKIPRHCGNMKPNKIESDSDFFRVAFRSNDKFDGTGFEAFYQFRGVHESGRIRHVHNVSSIPSSREYHGVTVQVLALFAVIMTTYGRFD
;
A
#
# COMPACT_ATOMS: atom_id res chain seq x y z
N MET A 1 31.18 -13.84 -34.05
CA MET A 1 30.87 -13.58 -32.63
C MET A 1 30.14 -12.24 -32.58
N ALA A 2 28.81 -12.27 -32.50
CA ALA A 2 28.02 -11.05 -32.40
C ALA A 2 28.16 -10.54 -30.96
N TYR A 3 28.84 -9.39 -30.78
CA TYR A 3 28.70 -8.63 -29.55
C TYR A 3 27.24 -8.21 -29.45
N HIS A 4 26.49 -8.90 -28.60
CA HIS A 4 25.18 -8.43 -28.18
C HIS A 4 25.44 -7.09 -27.49
N ARG A 5 25.13 -5.98 -28.18
CA ARG A 5 25.03 -4.68 -27.51
C ARG A 5 24.04 -4.88 -26.37
N ILE A 6 24.55 -4.95 -25.15
CA ILE A 6 23.76 -4.76 -23.94
C ILE A 6 23.09 -3.40 -24.16
N ARG A 7 21.79 -3.40 -24.46
CA ARG A 7 21.05 -2.16 -24.54
C ARG A 7 21.00 -1.64 -23.10
N LEU A 8 21.73 -0.57 -22.82
CA LEU A 8 21.64 0.25 -21.60
C LEU A 8 20.28 0.98 -21.53
N ILE A 9 19.19 0.29 -21.83
CA ILE A 9 17.84 0.87 -21.91
C ILE A 9 17.03 0.60 -20.66
N ASP A 10 17.48 -0.21 -19.72
CA ASP A 10 16.72 -0.55 -18.51
C ASP A 10 16.73 0.57 -17.45
N PHE A 11 17.47 1.66 -17.68
CA PHE A 11 17.63 2.79 -16.75
C PHE A 11 18.14 2.37 -15.36
N GLY A 12 18.72 1.16 -15.22
CA GLY A 12 19.07 0.58 -13.92
C GLY A 12 17.86 0.23 -13.04
N ILE A 13 16.65 0.13 -13.60
CA ILE A 13 15.45 -0.28 -12.88
C ILE A 13 15.34 -1.81 -12.94
N PRO A 14 15.33 -2.52 -11.79
CA PRO A 14 15.51 -3.97 -11.75
C PRO A 14 14.21 -4.77 -11.97
N SER A 15 13.06 -4.11 -12.08
CA SER A 15 11.75 -4.76 -12.03
C SER A 15 10.75 -4.19 -13.05
N GLY A 16 9.67 -4.94 -13.25
CA GLY A 16 8.66 -4.64 -14.27
C GLY A 16 9.12 -4.99 -15.68
N ARG A 17 8.18 -5.03 -16.61
CA ARG A 17 8.46 -5.23 -18.03
C ARG A 17 8.65 -3.88 -18.69
N GLN A 18 9.82 -3.61 -19.27
CA GLN A 18 10.02 -2.39 -20.04
C GLN A 18 9.14 -2.39 -21.30
N ASP A 19 8.45 -1.27 -21.56
CA ASP A 19 7.72 -1.04 -22.80
C ASP A 19 8.71 -0.75 -23.94
N PRO A 20 8.74 -1.55 -25.02
CA PRO A 20 9.64 -1.32 -26.16
C PRO A 20 9.40 0.00 -26.91
N GLN A 21 8.20 0.59 -26.78
CA GLN A 21 7.82 1.83 -27.45
C GLN A 21 8.06 3.06 -26.59
N GLY A 22 8.12 2.91 -25.26
CA GLY A 22 8.42 3.96 -24.31
C GLY A 22 9.91 4.02 -24.01
N VAL A 23 10.48 5.23 -23.91
CA VAL A 23 11.90 5.40 -23.55
C VAL A 23 12.13 4.87 -22.15
N CYS A 24 11.52 5.47 -21.12
CA CYS A 24 11.55 4.99 -19.74
C CYS A 24 10.13 4.65 -19.26
N THR A 25 9.63 3.48 -19.62
CA THR A 25 8.28 3.04 -19.21
C THR A 25 8.30 1.58 -18.82
N PHE A 26 7.79 1.28 -17.62
CA PHE A 26 7.79 -0.03 -17.00
C PHE A 26 6.38 -0.44 -16.64
N ILE A 27 6.02 -1.66 -17.01
CA ILE A 27 4.69 -2.23 -16.85
C ILE A 27 4.73 -3.32 -15.78
N TYR A 28 3.80 -3.23 -14.84
CA TYR A 28 3.62 -4.16 -13.73
C TYR A 28 2.22 -4.74 -13.83
N ASN A 29 2.12 -6.06 -13.97
CA ASN A 29 0.84 -6.74 -14.10
C ASN A 29 0.62 -7.69 -12.92
N SER A 30 -0.52 -7.52 -12.24
CA SER A 30 -0.97 -8.38 -11.14
C SER A 30 -1.07 -9.87 -11.51
N SER A 31 -1.30 -10.18 -12.79
CA SER A 31 -1.34 -11.57 -13.28
C SER A 31 0.03 -12.24 -13.33
N GLU A 32 1.11 -11.45 -13.36
CA GLU A 32 2.49 -11.94 -13.36
C GLU A 32 3.06 -11.95 -11.94
N VAL A 33 2.99 -10.81 -11.25
CA VAL A 33 3.55 -10.60 -9.91
C VAL A 33 2.64 -9.68 -9.10
N SER A 34 2.18 -10.14 -7.93
CA SER A 34 1.20 -9.43 -7.10
C SER A 34 1.78 -8.32 -6.22
N ASN A 35 3.10 -8.31 -6.00
CA ASN A 35 3.79 -7.28 -5.24
C ASN A 35 5.29 -7.27 -5.55
N GLY A 36 5.96 -6.18 -5.26
CA GLY A 36 7.39 -6.05 -5.48
C GLY A 36 7.89 -4.66 -5.18
N THR A 37 9.11 -4.37 -5.62
CA THR A 37 9.71 -3.04 -5.50
C THR A 37 9.91 -2.41 -6.86
N PHE A 38 9.95 -1.08 -6.90
CA PHE A 38 10.38 -0.29 -8.05
C PHE A 38 11.12 0.95 -7.56
N THR A 39 12.02 1.45 -8.40
CA THR A 39 12.94 2.52 -8.03
C THR A 39 12.99 3.59 -9.10
N THR A 40 13.53 4.76 -8.78
CA THR A 40 14.05 5.67 -9.80
C THR A 40 15.17 5.02 -10.60
N PRO A 41 15.47 5.56 -11.80
CA PRO A 41 16.69 5.22 -12.51
C PRO A 41 17.94 5.33 -11.63
N ASN A 42 18.87 4.40 -11.83
CA ASN A 42 20.17 4.32 -11.14
C ASN A 42 20.15 4.17 -9.61
N TYR A 43 19.00 4.07 -8.94
CA TYR A 43 18.95 3.88 -7.47
C TYR A 43 19.82 2.67 -7.04
N PRO A 44 20.63 2.76 -5.97
CA PRO A 44 20.72 3.85 -4.97
C PRO A 44 21.67 5.00 -5.35
N GLY A 45 22.12 5.06 -6.60
CA GLY A 45 22.85 6.20 -7.15
C GLY A 45 21.94 7.36 -7.54
N VAL A 46 22.57 8.44 -8.01
CA VAL A 46 21.90 9.66 -8.45
C VAL A 46 21.11 9.40 -9.74
N TYR A 47 19.85 9.81 -9.78
CA TYR A 47 19.04 9.69 -10.99
C TYR A 47 19.51 10.68 -12.08
N PRO A 48 19.34 10.36 -13.37
CA PRO A 48 19.69 11.30 -14.43
C PRO A 48 18.73 12.50 -14.46
N ARG A 49 19.27 13.66 -14.85
CA ARG A 49 18.51 14.87 -15.16
C ARG A 49 17.72 14.73 -16.46
N ASP A 50 16.78 15.63 -16.69
CA ASP A 50 15.91 15.66 -17.88
C ASP A 50 15.24 14.32 -18.18
N THR A 51 14.88 13.59 -17.13
CA THR A 51 14.37 12.22 -17.24
C THR A 51 12.90 12.17 -16.85
N GLU A 52 12.10 11.52 -17.69
CA GLU A 52 10.70 11.22 -17.39
C GLU A 52 10.48 9.71 -17.48
N CYS A 53 10.11 9.10 -16.35
CA CYS A 53 9.86 7.67 -16.24
C CYS A 53 8.43 7.39 -15.80
N HIS A 54 7.82 6.38 -16.40
CA HIS A 54 6.47 5.93 -16.07
C HIS A 54 6.45 4.50 -15.56
N TYR A 55 5.78 4.28 -14.45
CA TYR A 55 5.48 2.96 -13.89
C TYR A 55 3.97 2.75 -13.99
N LEU A 56 3.58 1.81 -14.83
CA LEU A 56 2.18 1.51 -15.15
C LEU A 56 1.77 0.22 -14.47
N PHE A 57 0.82 0.29 -13.56
CA PHE A 57 0.32 -0.85 -12.81
C PHE A 57 -1.05 -1.27 -13.34
N TYR A 58 -1.19 -2.55 -13.64
CA TYR A 58 -2.41 -3.18 -14.14
C TYR A 58 -2.85 -4.32 -13.20
N GLY A 59 -3.84 -4.02 -12.38
CA GLY A 59 -4.56 -4.95 -11.52
C GLY A 59 -5.60 -5.77 -12.29
N LYS A 60 -6.08 -6.83 -11.65
CA LYS A 60 -7.31 -7.52 -12.05
C LYS A 60 -8.53 -6.76 -11.56
N ASP A 61 -9.71 -7.18 -12.04
CA ASP A 61 -10.99 -6.63 -11.56
C ASP A 61 -11.06 -6.63 -10.02
N LYS A 62 -11.48 -5.50 -9.46
CA LYS A 62 -11.59 -5.23 -8.02
C LYS A 62 -10.26 -5.27 -7.24
N GLU A 63 -9.12 -5.22 -7.92
CA GLU A 63 -7.85 -4.94 -7.25
C GLU A 63 -7.59 -3.43 -7.18
N LYS A 64 -6.90 -3.04 -6.13
CA LYS A 64 -6.30 -1.71 -5.97
C LYS A 64 -4.80 -1.84 -5.80
N ILE A 65 -4.08 -0.81 -6.22
CA ILE A 65 -2.64 -0.70 -6.13
C ILE A 65 -2.31 0.12 -4.89
N HIS A 66 -1.54 -0.46 -3.98
CA HIS A 66 -1.01 0.25 -2.82
C HIS A 66 0.49 0.45 -2.99
N ILE A 67 0.95 1.68 -2.75
CA ILE A 67 2.35 2.06 -2.86
C ILE A 67 2.84 2.63 -1.53
N GLN A 68 4.03 2.20 -1.12
CA GLN A 68 4.71 2.68 0.07
C GLN A 68 6.20 2.89 -0.20
N PHE A 69 6.70 4.08 0.12
CA PHE A 69 8.11 4.41 -0.05
C PHE A 69 8.95 3.89 1.13
N ALA A 70 9.97 3.11 0.80
CA ALA A 70 11.01 2.68 1.74
C ALA A 70 12.06 3.79 1.89
N TYR A 71 12.43 4.41 0.77
CA TYR A 71 13.38 5.52 0.70
C TYR A 71 12.86 6.61 -0.24
N PHE A 72 13.18 7.88 0.06
CA PHE A 72 12.75 9.02 -0.74
C PHE A 72 13.69 10.23 -0.58
N ASP A 73 14.33 10.61 -1.69
CA ASP A 73 15.22 11.76 -1.83
C ASP A 73 15.12 12.27 -3.28
N VAL A 74 14.08 13.05 -3.53
CA VAL A 74 13.82 13.68 -4.83
C VAL A 74 14.13 15.17 -4.68
N GLU A 75 14.81 15.75 -5.65
CA GLU A 75 15.24 17.15 -5.55
C GLU A 75 14.02 18.07 -5.51
N GLY A 76 14.11 19.12 -4.70
CA GLY A 76 13.13 20.19 -4.71
C GLY A 76 12.56 20.56 -3.36
N VAL A 77 11.69 21.56 -3.40
CA VAL A 77 11.07 22.18 -2.24
C VAL A 77 9.54 22.10 -2.38
N PRO A 78 8.83 21.48 -1.41
CA PRO A 78 7.38 21.50 -1.41
C PRO A 78 6.82 22.93 -1.33
N PRO A 79 5.72 23.25 -2.03
CA PRO A 79 4.95 22.38 -2.92
C PRO A 79 5.69 22.15 -4.26
N CYS A 80 5.81 20.89 -4.69
CA CYS A 80 6.63 20.43 -5.82
C CYS A 80 5.99 20.81 -7.17
N THR A 81 6.03 22.10 -7.50
CA THR A 81 5.36 22.69 -8.65
C THR A 81 6.38 23.19 -9.68
N SER A 82 5.87 23.68 -10.81
CA SER A 82 6.70 24.40 -11.78
C SER A 82 7.39 25.63 -11.18
N ASP A 83 6.75 26.27 -10.20
CA ASP A 83 7.22 27.54 -9.64
C ASP A 83 8.43 27.33 -8.72
N THR A 84 8.51 26.17 -8.07
CA THR A 84 9.66 25.77 -7.25
C THR A 84 10.76 25.10 -8.06
N ALA A 85 10.57 24.96 -9.39
CA ALA A 85 11.51 24.30 -10.30
C ALA A 85 12.05 22.96 -9.73
N SER A 86 11.15 22.21 -9.08
CA SER A 86 11.48 20.98 -8.37
C SER A 86 11.27 19.77 -9.26
N ASP A 87 12.09 18.74 -9.04
CA ASP A 87 11.77 17.39 -9.48
C ASP A 87 10.55 16.86 -8.74
N TYR A 88 9.89 15.83 -9.27
CA TYR A 88 8.71 15.29 -8.61
C TYR A 88 8.37 13.86 -8.95
N VAL A 89 7.62 13.25 -8.03
CA VAL A 89 6.80 12.07 -8.25
C VAL A 89 5.33 12.47 -8.29
N GLU A 90 4.64 12.04 -9.35
CA GLU A 90 3.22 12.27 -9.60
C GLU A 90 2.48 10.92 -9.67
N PHE A 91 1.24 10.90 -9.20
CA PHE A 91 0.40 9.70 -9.12
C PHE A 91 -0.91 9.95 -9.86
N SER A 92 -1.35 8.99 -10.66
CA SER A 92 -2.56 9.13 -11.46
C SER A 92 -3.37 7.85 -11.61
N ASN A 93 -4.69 7.97 -11.46
CA ASN A 93 -5.65 6.91 -11.75
C ASN A 93 -5.98 6.80 -13.25
N PHE A 94 -5.34 7.61 -14.10
CA PHE A 94 -5.53 7.63 -15.54
C PHE A 94 -4.19 7.53 -16.26
N LYS A 95 -4.23 7.20 -17.56
CA LYS A 95 -3.01 7.22 -18.40
C LYS A 95 -2.39 8.62 -18.51
N THR A 96 -3.20 9.65 -18.31
CA THR A 96 -2.81 11.06 -18.30
C THR A 96 -2.61 11.56 -16.88
N VAL A 97 -2.43 12.88 -16.70
CA VAL A 97 -2.34 13.52 -15.38
C VAL A 97 -3.68 13.43 -14.63
N ASP A 98 -3.59 13.17 -13.33
CA ASP A 98 -4.67 13.26 -12.33
C ASP A 98 -4.20 14.24 -11.25
N ARG A 99 -5.02 15.22 -10.88
CA ARG A 99 -4.66 16.24 -9.88
C ARG A 99 -5.20 15.92 -8.48
N LYS A 100 -5.74 14.73 -8.27
CA LYS A 100 -6.30 14.30 -6.98
C LYS A 100 -5.24 14.08 -5.91
N ILE A 101 -4.06 13.58 -6.30
CA ILE A 101 -2.94 13.31 -5.40
C ILE A 101 -1.88 14.39 -5.65
N PRO A 102 -1.38 15.09 -4.61
CA PRO A 102 -0.34 16.09 -4.79
C PRO A 102 0.97 15.46 -5.30
N ARG A 103 1.81 16.28 -5.94
CA ARG A 103 3.17 15.90 -6.28
C ARG A 103 4.04 15.86 -5.03
N HIS A 104 5.06 15.00 -5.07
CA HIS A 104 5.99 14.80 -3.96
C HIS A 104 7.45 14.96 -4.40
N CYS A 105 8.25 15.61 -3.56
CA CYS A 105 9.67 15.93 -3.72
C CYS A 105 10.27 16.24 -2.34
N GLY A 106 11.57 16.51 -2.29
CA GLY A 106 12.36 16.62 -1.07
C GLY A 106 12.73 15.25 -0.51
N ASN A 107 13.07 15.24 0.78
CA ASN A 107 13.49 14.05 1.52
C ASN A 107 12.40 13.47 2.45
N MET A 108 11.22 14.08 2.46
CA MET A 108 10.08 13.59 3.23
C MET A 108 9.27 12.62 2.39
N LYS A 109 9.34 11.33 2.73
CA LYS A 109 8.60 10.30 2.02
C LYS A 109 7.08 10.52 2.09
N PRO A 110 6.34 10.26 1.00
CA PRO A 110 4.89 10.28 1.01
C PRO A 110 4.32 9.26 2.01
N ASN A 111 3.13 9.58 2.56
CA ASN A 111 2.31 8.57 3.22
C ASN A 111 1.90 7.48 2.22
N LYS A 112 1.36 6.37 2.71
CA LYS A 112 0.86 5.28 1.85
C LYS A 112 -0.12 5.84 0.82
N ILE A 113 0.12 5.53 -0.46
CA ILE A 113 -0.72 5.94 -1.58
C ILE A 113 -1.52 4.73 -2.08
N GLU A 114 -2.77 4.95 -2.46
CA GLU A 114 -3.68 3.93 -2.97
C GLU A 114 -4.37 4.44 -4.24
N SER A 115 -4.54 3.57 -5.23
CA SER A 115 -5.32 3.85 -6.42
C SER A 115 -6.83 3.77 -6.16
N ASP A 116 -7.60 4.42 -7.02
CA ASP A 116 -9.06 4.37 -7.00
C ASP A 116 -9.58 3.04 -7.56
N SER A 117 -8.87 2.44 -8.51
CA SER A 117 -9.24 1.20 -9.23
C SER A 117 -8.01 0.34 -9.54
N ASP A 118 -8.17 -0.62 -10.43
CA ASP A 118 -7.22 -1.57 -10.99
C ASP A 118 -6.13 -0.97 -11.90
N PHE A 119 -6.15 0.34 -12.17
CA PHE A 119 -5.07 1.02 -12.89
C PHE A 119 -4.41 2.10 -12.04
N PHE A 120 -3.09 2.19 -12.12
CA PHE A 120 -2.35 3.29 -11.53
C PHE A 120 -1.09 3.62 -12.32
N ARG A 121 -0.81 4.92 -12.48
CA ARG A 121 0.41 5.45 -13.08
C ARG A 121 1.19 6.21 -12.02
N VAL A 122 2.46 5.86 -11.84
CA VAL A 122 3.44 6.70 -11.14
C VAL A 122 4.35 7.30 -12.19
N ALA A 123 4.57 8.61 -12.11
CA ALA A 123 5.52 9.31 -12.98
C ALA A 123 6.59 9.98 -12.15
N PHE A 124 7.85 9.70 -12.48
CA PHE A 124 8.99 10.46 -11.99
C PHE A 124 9.43 11.43 -13.07
N ARG A 125 9.68 12.68 -12.72
CA ARG A 125 10.23 13.69 -13.63
C ARG A 125 11.34 14.47 -12.95
N SER A 126 12.49 14.52 -13.61
CA SER A 126 13.60 15.42 -13.27
C SER A 126 13.77 16.55 -14.29
N ASN A 127 14.33 17.66 -13.82
CA ASN A 127 14.69 18.83 -14.63
C ASN A 127 16.20 18.88 -14.92
N ASP A 128 16.71 20.01 -15.42
CA ASP A 128 18.10 20.21 -15.85
C ASP A 128 19.06 20.62 -14.72
N LYS A 129 18.56 20.78 -13.49
CA LYS A 129 19.29 21.29 -12.33
C LYS A 129 19.18 20.38 -11.13
N PHE A 130 20.29 20.34 -10.38
CA PHE A 130 20.43 19.56 -9.16
C PHE A 130 19.97 18.10 -9.37
N ASP A 131 20.07 17.29 -8.32
CA ASP A 131 19.65 15.90 -8.37
C ASP A 131 19.60 15.35 -6.95
N GLY A 132 19.09 14.14 -6.83
CA GLY A 132 19.00 13.39 -5.59
C GLY A 132 19.25 11.91 -5.86
N THR A 133 19.28 11.12 -4.79
CA THR A 133 19.48 9.68 -4.88
C THR A 133 18.19 8.92 -5.22
N GLY A 134 17.06 9.62 -5.29
CA GLY A 134 15.81 9.11 -5.83
C GLY A 134 14.98 8.35 -4.81
N PHE A 135 14.33 7.27 -5.24
CA PHE A 135 13.45 6.51 -4.34
C PHE A 135 13.52 5.01 -4.55
N GLU A 136 13.16 4.30 -3.49
CA GLU A 136 12.73 2.89 -3.52
C GLU A 136 11.32 2.81 -2.93
N ALA A 137 10.42 2.17 -3.69
CA ALA A 137 9.04 1.99 -3.30
C ALA A 137 8.61 0.53 -3.45
N PHE A 138 7.77 0.09 -2.51
CA PHE A 138 7.06 -1.17 -2.58
C PHE A 138 5.67 -0.96 -3.16
N TYR A 139 5.25 -1.84 -4.05
CA TYR A 139 3.88 -1.92 -4.57
C TYR A 139 3.23 -3.24 -4.21
N GLN A 140 1.90 -3.22 -4.06
CA GLN A 140 1.09 -4.42 -3.90
C GLN A 140 -0.28 -4.25 -4.54
N PHE A 141 -0.67 -5.22 -5.36
CA PHE A 141 -2.04 -5.40 -5.81
C PHE A 141 -2.83 -6.08 -4.68
N ARG A 142 -3.92 -5.44 -4.24
CA ARG A 142 -4.81 -5.98 -3.20
C ARG A 142 -6.22 -6.04 -3.74
N GLY A 143 -6.83 -7.22 -3.69
CA GLY A 143 -8.27 -7.35 -3.89
C GLY A 143 -9.03 -6.57 -2.82
N VAL A 144 -10.09 -5.89 -3.22
CA VAL A 144 -11.09 -5.37 -2.28
C VAL A 144 -11.79 -6.58 -1.65
N HIS A 145 -11.27 -7.07 -0.54
CA HIS A 145 -12.06 -7.94 0.31
C HIS A 145 -13.25 -7.12 0.81
N GLU A 146 -14.46 -7.63 0.65
CA GLU A 146 -15.69 -7.08 1.24
C GLU A 146 -15.64 -7.15 2.77
N SER A 147 -14.68 -6.47 3.41
CA SER A 147 -14.55 -6.37 4.86
C SER A 147 -15.62 -5.46 5.49
N GLY A 148 -16.72 -5.22 4.77
CA GLY A 148 -17.83 -4.36 5.17
C GLY A 148 -19.18 -5.06 5.26
N ARG A 149 -19.29 -6.36 4.93
CA ARG A 149 -20.53 -7.09 5.19
C ARG A 149 -20.54 -7.54 6.65
N ILE A 150 -20.78 -6.60 7.56
CA ILE A 150 -21.40 -6.95 8.84
C ILE A 150 -22.66 -7.71 8.44
N ARG A 151 -22.69 -9.03 8.65
CA ARG A 151 -23.94 -9.76 8.68
C ARG A 151 -24.70 -9.12 9.84
N HIS A 152 -25.58 -8.18 9.56
CA HIS A 152 -26.69 -7.92 10.46
C HIS A 152 -27.42 -9.25 10.57
N VAL A 153 -27.09 -10.01 11.61
CA VAL A 153 -27.83 -11.19 12.01
C VAL A 153 -29.16 -10.64 12.52
N HIS A 154 -30.09 -10.39 11.61
CA HIS A 154 -31.50 -10.35 11.96
C HIS A 154 -31.92 -11.80 12.25
N ASN A 155 -31.56 -12.29 13.43
CA ASN A 155 -32.29 -13.37 14.08
C ASN A 155 -32.91 -12.78 15.35
N VAL A 156 -33.94 -11.96 15.15
CA VAL A 156 -35.00 -11.85 16.15
C VAL A 156 -36.18 -12.62 15.59
N SER A 157 -36.20 -13.92 15.84
CA SER A 157 -37.40 -14.72 15.67
C SER A 157 -37.48 -15.73 16.80
N SER A 158 -38.49 -15.48 17.65
CA SER A 158 -39.14 -16.36 18.61
C SER A 158 -38.30 -16.91 19.77
N ILE A 159 -38.43 -16.23 20.92
CA ILE A 159 -38.31 -16.85 22.25
C ILE A 159 -39.56 -17.72 22.47
N PRO A 160 -39.47 -19.05 22.67
CA PRO A 160 -40.53 -19.81 23.30
C PRO A 160 -40.33 -19.84 24.81
N SER A 161 -41.42 -19.59 25.54
CA SER A 161 -41.52 -19.63 27.00
C SER A 161 -41.10 -20.98 27.61
N SER A 162 -40.40 -20.88 28.74
CA SER A 162 -40.48 -21.77 29.92
C SER A 162 -40.40 -23.29 29.70
N ARG A 163 -39.28 -23.89 30.15
CA ARG A 163 -39.27 -25.15 30.92
C ARG A 163 -37.90 -25.42 31.56
N GLU A 164 -37.94 -25.45 32.90
CA GLU A 164 -37.18 -26.29 33.83
C GLU A 164 -35.67 -26.49 33.63
N TYR A 165 -34.87 -25.68 34.33
CA TYR A 165 -33.54 -26.08 34.80
C TYR A 165 -33.58 -26.26 36.32
N HIS A 166 -34.12 -27.41 36.75
CA HIS A 166 -33.86 -27.95 38.07
C HIS A 166 -32.39 -28.43 38.10
N GLY A 167 -31.60 -27.95 39.05
CA GLY A 167 -30.52 -28.77 39.61
C GLY A 167 -29.08 -28.31 39.49
N VAL A 168 -28.75 -27.01 39.43
CA VAL A 168 -27.33 -26.60 39.55
C VAL A 168 -27.07 -25.47 40.56
N THR A 169 -28.09 -24.74 41.03
CA THR A 169 -27.90 -23.63 41.99
C THR A 169 -27.87 -24.05 43.46
N VAL A 170 -28.31 -25.26 43.81
CA VAL A 170 -28.44 -25.67 45.22
C VAL A 170 -27.13 -26.19 45.82
N GLN A 171 -26.19 -26.69 45.02
CA GLN A 171 -24.94 -27.25 45.56
C GLN A 171 -23.85 -26.20 45.83
N VAL A 172 -23.90 -25.04 45.17
CA VAL A 172 -22.88 -24.00 45.37
C VAL A 172 -23.13 -23.22 46.67
N LEU A 173 -24.38 -22.98 47.06
CA LEU A 173 -24.71 -22.28 48.31
C LEU A 173 -24.51 -23.13 49.57
N ALA A 174 -24.61 -24.46 49.47
CA ALA A 174 -24.41 -25.37 50.60
C ALA A 174 -22.94 -25.44 51.06
N LEU A 175 -21.98 -25.26 50.16
CA LEU A 175 -20.55 -25.26 50.50
C LEU A 175 -20.10 -23.97 51.22
N PHE A 176 -20.73 -22.83 50.94
CA PHE A 176 -20.42 -21.57 51.64
C PHE A 176 -20.94 -21.55 53.09
N ALA A 177 -22.03 -22.24 53.41
CA ALA A 177 -22.59 -22.28 54.76
C ALA A 177 -21.82 -23.18 55.74
N VAL A 178 -21.10 -24.20 55.25
CA VAL A 178 -20.30 -25.12 56.09
C VAL A 178 -18.98 -24.47 56.54
N ILE A 179 -18.42 -23.56 55.74
CA ILE A 179 -17.16 -22.87 56.09
C ILE A 179 -17.38 -21.78 57.16
N MET A 180 -18.53 -21.11 57.18
CA MET A 180 -18.82 -20.06 58.18
C MET A 180 -19.26 -20.59 59.56
N THR A 181 -19.52 -21.89 59.70
CA THR A 181 -19.88 -22.51 61.00
C THR A 181 -18.70 -23.18 61.70
N THR A 182 -17.54 -23.29 61.05
CA THR A 182 -16.33 -23.90 61.63
C THR A 182 -15.27 -22.90 62.10
N TYR A 183 -15.39 -21.60 61.75
CA TYR A 183 -14.41 -20.55 62.11
C TYR A 183 -15.03 -19.33 62.82
N GLY A 184 -15.89 -19.56 63.82
CA GLY A 184 -16.55 -18.48 64.57
C GLY A 184 -16.76 -18.77 66.05
N ARG A 185 -15.68 -19.04 66.81
CA ARG A 185 -15.66 -18.91 68.28
C ARG A 185 -14.23 -18.90 68.82
N PHE A 186 -13.68 -17.71 69.08
CA PHE A 186 -12.64 -17.46 70.09
C PHE A 186 -12.87 -16.04 70.61
N ASP A 187 -12.77 -15.93 71.94
CA ASP A 187 -13.24 -14.83 72.81
C ASP A 187 -12.88 -13.39 72.40
#